data_AF-A0A968EYQ8-F1
#
_entry.id   AF-A0A968EYQ8-F1
#
_cell.length_a   1.000
_cell.length_b   1.000
_cell.length_c   1.000
_cell.angle_alpha   90.00
_cell.angle_beta   90.00
_cell.angle_gamma   90.00
#
_symmetry.space_group_name_H-M   'P 1'
#
loop_
_entity.id
_entity.type
_entity.pdbx_description
1 polymer ?
#
loop_
_entity_poly.entity_id
_entity_poly.type
_entity_poly.pdbx_seq_one_letter_code
_entity_poly.pdbx_strand_id
1 'polypeptide(L)'
;MKDKQTKYMLHPGDIEKNALRLGVSPDDMCVSGTTILTFNEAILESLRVSCNLRERRVLNSTLSPYAFPMRSLEGTFEGQSLSVLIPPMGASPIAAFCEELI
;
A
#
# COMPACT_ATOMS: atom_id res chain seq x y z
N MET A 1 4.08 17.90 25.21
CA MET A 1 3.04 16.90 24.92
C MET A 1 3.74 15.55 24.85
N LYS A 2 3.42 14.61 25.75
CA LYS A 2 4.01 13.28 25.71
C LYS A 2 3.44 12.58 24.48
N ASP A 3 4.30 12.31 23.49
CA ASP A 3 3.96 11.42 22.38
C ASP A 3 3.41 10.14 22.98
N LYS A 4 2.13 9.86 22.74
CA LYS A 4 1.63 8.50 22.82
C LYS A 4 2.52 7.74 21.83
N GLN A 5 3.44 6.93 22.33
CA GLN A 5 4.15 5.95 21.52
C GLN A 5 3.07 5.06 20.91
N THR A 6 2.63 5.40 19.70
CA THR A 6 1.84 4.52 18.87
C THR A 6 2.75 3.33 18.64
N LYS A 7 2.38 2.21 19.23
CA LYS A 7 3.20 0.99 19.27
C LYS A 7 3.10 0.33 17.91
N TYR A 8 3.75 0.90 16.91
CA TYR A 8 3.91 0.27 15.61
C TYR A 8 4.82 -0.94 15.77
N MET A 9 4.47 -2.05 15.09
CA MET A 9 5.36 -3.19 15.01
C MET A 9 6.60 -2.86 14.17
N LEU A 10 6.46 -1.91 13.24
CA LEU A 10 7.52 -1.32 12.42
C LEU A 10 7.34 0.18 12.32
N HIS A 11 8.41 0.95 12.55
CA HIS A 11 8.32 2.39 12.41
C HIS A 11 8.24 2.77 10.92
N PRO A 12 7.20 3.48 10.44
CA PRO A 12 7.06 3.81 9.00
C PRO A 12 8.28 4.53 8.41
N GLY A 13 8.93 5.38 9.22
CA GLY A 13 10.17 6.07 8.84
C GLY A 13 11.37 5.16 8.55
N ASP A 14 11.36 3.89 8.96
CA ASP A 14 12.42 2.94 8.59
C ASP A 14 12.22 2.40 7.16
N ILE A 15 10.98 2.29 6.71
CA ILE A 15 10.62 1.89 5.33
C ILE A 15 11.04 2.99 4.36
N GLU A 16 10.72 4.24 4.69
CA GLU A 16 11.09 5.42 3.90
C GLU A 16 12.62 5.50 3.73
N LYS A 17 13.39 5.34 4.82
CA LYS A 17 14.86 5.34 4.76
C LYS A 17 15.41 4.21 3.90
N ASN A 18 14.84 3.01 3.99
CA ASN A 18 15.27 1.86 3.20
C ASN A 18 14.98 2.07 1.71
N ALA A 19 13.83 2.65 1.38
CA ALA A 19 13.43 2.98 0.02
C ALA A 19 14.33 4.03 -0.62
N LEU A 20 14.60 5.12 0.09
CA LEU A 20 15.53 6.15 -0.36
C LEU A 20 16.93 5.57 -0.60
N ARG A 21 17.41 4.67 0.28
CA ARG A 21 18.71 4.00 0.11
C ARG A 21 18.76 3.10 -1.14
N LEU A 22 17.62 2.56 -1.57
CA LEU A 22 17.51 1.73 -2.77
C LEU A 22 17.18 2.55 -4.03
N GLY A 23 17.15 3.88 -3.92
CA GLY A 23 16.89 4.78 -5.05
C GLY A 23 15.42 4.83 -5.48
N VAL A 24 14.49 4.44 -4.60
CA VAL A 24 13.05 4.52 -4.85
C VAL A 24 12.57 5.94 -4.58
N SER A 25 11.79 6.51 -5.51
CA SER A 25 11.21 7.84 -5.33
C SER A 25 10.18 7.83 -4.19
N PRO A 26 10.08 8.90 -3.39
CA PRO A 26 8.97 9.08 -2.46
C PRO A 26 7.60 8.93 -3.12
N ASP A 27 7.45 9.40 -4.35
CA ASP A 27 6.20 9.28 -5.10
C ASP A 27 5.83 7.83 -5.38
N ASP A 28 6.82 6.94 -5.53
CA ASP A 28 6.59 5.50 -5.72
C ASP A 28 6.17 4.81 -4.41
N MET A 29 6.45 5.43 -3.26
CA MET A 29 6.10 4.91 -1.94
C MET A 29 4.67 5.25 -1.52
N CYS A 30 4.20 6.43 -1.90
CA CYS A 30 2.91 6.93 -1.44
C CYS A 30 1.75 6.18 -2.08
N VAL A 31 0.81 5.73 -1.26
CA VAL A 31 -0.51 5.31 -1.75
C VAL A 31 -1.41 6.53 -1.94
N SER A 32 -2.44 6.40 -2.78
CA SER A 32 -3.42 7.48 -2.92
C SER A 32 -4.19 7.69 -1.60
N GLY A 33 -4.70 8.90 -1.38
CA GLY A 33 -5.44 9.26 -0.17
C GLY A 33 -6.64 8.36 0.13
N THR A 34 -7.19 7.71 -0.90
CA THR A 34 -8.16 6.61 -0.76
C THR A 34 -7.49 5.30 -1.16
N THR A 35 -7.42 4.35 -0.22
CA THR A 35 -6.88 3.01 -0.46
C THR A 35 -7.93 1.95 -0.14
N ILE A 36 -8.18 1.04 -1.09
CA ILE A 36 -9.09 -0.10 -0.95
C ILE A 36 -8.26 -1.38 -0.85
N LEU A 37 -8.52 -2.18 0.18
CA LEU A 37 -7.92 -3.49 0.35
C LEU A 37 -8.93 -4.57 -0.05
N THR A 38 -8.61 -5.38 -1.05
CA THR A 38 -9.48 -6.50 -1.45
C THR A 38 -8.68 -7.62 -2.10
N PHE A 39 -9.09 -8.85 -1.82
CA PHE A 39 -8.64 -10.07 -2.49
C PHE A 39 -9.77 -10.71 -3.33
N ASN A 40 -10.94 -10.07 -3.38
CA ASN A 40 -12.09 -10.56 -4.14
C ASN A 40 -11.97 -10.12 -5.60
N GLU A 41 -11.75 -11.08 -6.50
CA GLU A 41 -11.54 -10.83 -7.93
C GLU A 41 -12.75 -10.15 -8.60
N ALA A 42 -13.97 -10.49 -8.20
CA ALA A 42 -15.17 -9.88 -8.79
C ALA A 42 -15.30 -8.39 -8.41
N ILE A 43 -14.93 -8.04 -7.18
CA ILE A 43 -14.83 -6.64 -6.74
C ILE A 43 -13.70 -5.94 -7.50
N LEU A 44 -12.54 -6.61 -7.63
CA LEU A 44 -11.38 -6.07 -8.32
C LEU A 44 -11.69 -5.70 -9.77
N GLU A 45 -12.35 -6.58 -10.51
CA GLU A 45 -12.71 -6.33 -11.91
C GLU A 45 -13.75 -5.22 -12.04
N SER A 46 -14.74 -5.13 -11.13
CA SER A 46 -15.68 -4.01 -11.10
C SER A 46 -14.98 -2.67 -10.84
N LEU A 47 -14.04 -2.65 -9.88
CA LEU A 47 -13.24 -1.45 -9.59
C LEU A 47 -12.34 -1.09 -10.76
N ARG A 48 -11.76 -2.09 -11.43
CA ARG A 48 -10.86 -1.89 -12.56
C ARG A 48 -11.54 -1.16 -13.71
N VAL A 49 -12.76 -1.57 -14.05
CA VAL A 49 -13.57 -0.91 -15.08
C VAL A 49 -14.02 0.48 -14.61
N SER A 50 -14.58 0.57 -13.40
CA SER A 50 -15.23 1.81 -12.92
C SER A 50 -14.24 2.93 -12.59
N CYS A 51 -13.01 2.56 -12.19
CA CYS A 51 -11.98 3.50 -11.74
C CYS A 51 -10.81 3.61 -12.72
N ASN A 52 -10.93 3.00 -13.91
CA ASN A 52 -9.86 2.94 -14.92
C ASN A 52 -8.52 2.49 -14.34
N LEU A 53 -8.54 1.42 -13.53
CA LEU A 53 -7.37 0.98 -12.79
C LEU A 53 -6.30 0.41 -13.71
N ARG A 54 -5.04 0.74 -13.43
CA ARG A 54 -3.85 0.23 -14.11
C ARG A 54 -2.90 -0.38 -13.10
N GLU A 55 -2.17 -1.39 -13.53
CA GLU A 55 -1.16 -2.01 -12.68
C GLU A 55 -0.06 -0.98 -12.39
N ARG A 56 0.19 -0.82 -11.10
CA ARG A 56 1.29 -0.01 -10.59
C ARG A 56 2.37 -0.96 -10.12
N ARG A 57 3.63 -0.57 -10.35
CA ARG A 57 4.77 -1.34 -9.85
C ARG A 57 4.68 -1.39 -8.33
N VAL A 58 4.66 -2.59 -7.78
CA VAL A 58 4.63 -2.84 -6.35
C VAL A 58 6.02 -2.58 -5.76
N LEU A 59 6.08 -1.86 -4.65
CA LEU A 59 7.25 -1.82 -3.77
C LEU A 59 7.57 -3.26 -3.37
N ASN A 60 8.73 -3.77 -3.77
CA ASN A 60 9.08 -5.19 -3.67
C ASN A 60 9.62 -5.56 -2.28
N SER A 61 9.87 -6.87 -2.09
CA SER A 61 10.40 -7.55 -0.89
C SER A 61 11.56 -6.88 -0.13
N THR A 62 12.16 -5.86 -0.73
CA THR A 62 13.34 -5.15 -0.24
C THR A 62 13.00 -3.95 0.66
N LEU A 63 11.72 -3.51 0.69
CA LEU A 63 11.29 -2.28 1.39
C LEU A 63 10.50 -2.52 2.67
N SER A 64 9.59 -3.48 2.63
CA SER A 64 8.89 -4.03 3.78
C SER A 64 9.49 -5.40 4.14
N PRO A 65 9.80 -5.74 5.40
CA PRO A 65 10.22 -7.09 5.72
C PRO A 65 9.05 -8.06 5.89
N TYR A 66 7.80 -7.56 6.03
CA TYR A 66 6.72 -8.33 6.63
C TYR A 66 5.49 -8.52 5.75
N ALA A 67 5.19 -7.61 4.82
CA ALA A 67 3.98 -7.72 4.02
C ALA A 67 4.09 -7.00 2.67
N PHE A 68 3.87 -7.75 1.59
CA PHE A 68 3.83 -7.20 0.23
C PHE A 68 2.46 -7.36 -0.39
N PRO A 69 1.95 -6.33 -1.08
CA PRO A 69 0.77 -6.52 -1.85
C PRO A 69 1.09 -7.48 -2.99
N MET A 70 0.23 -8.46 -3.20
CA MET A 70 0.37 -9.38 -4.33
C MET A 70 0.21 -8.63 -5.66
N ARG A 71 -0.65 -7.60 -5.68
CA ARG A 71 -0.83 -6.67 -6.79
C ARG A 71 -1.16 -5.28 -6.24
N SER A 72 -0.70 -4.24 -6.94
CA SER A 72 -1.07 -2.84 -6.69
C SER A 72 -1.63 -2.25 -7.97
N LEU A 73 -2.73 -1.52 -7.82
CA LEU A 73 -3.44 -0.86 -8.90
C LEU A 73 -3.69 0.59 -8.51
N GLU A 74 -3.62 1.48 -9.49
CA GLU A 74 -3.94 2.89 -9.33
C GLU A 74 -4.95 3.33 -10.38
N GLY A 75 -5.79 4.29 -10.03
CA GLY A 75 -6.69 4.92 -10.97
C GLY A 75 -7.44 6.07 -10.33
N THR A 76 -8.59 6.41 -10.91
CA THR A 76 -9.35 7.59 -10.51
C THR A 76 -10.84 7.31 -10.52
N PHE A 77 -11.57 7.80 -9.52
CA PHE A 77 -13.02 7.78 -9.49
C PHE A 77 -13.52 9.18 -9.15
N GLU A 78 -14.42 9.72 -9.98
CA GLU A 78 -14.96 11.09 -9.84
C GLU A 78 -13.86 12.17 -9.65
N GLY A 79 -12.73 12.01 -10.33
CA GLY A 79 -11.59 12.93 -10.25
C GLY A 79 -10.70 12.76 -9.01
N GLN A 80 -10.98 11.78 -8.14
CA GLN A 80 -10.17 11.46 -6.98
C GLN A 80 -9.26 10.27 -7.28
N SER A 81 -7.96 10.40 -6.98
CA SER A 81 -7.01 9.29 -7.07
C SER A 81 -7.31 8.24 -6.01
N LEU A 82 -7.26 6.96 -6.42
CA LEU A 82 -7.40 5.84 -5.51
C LEU A 82 -6.41 4.72 -5.85
N SER A 83 -6.08 3.95 -4.82
CA SER A 83 -5.26 2.76 -4.93
C SER A 83 -6.05 1.53 -4.51
N VAL A 84 -5.90 0.43 -5.25
CA VAL A 84 -6.43 -0.87 -4.87
C VAL A 84 -5.25 -1.81 -4.64
N LEU A 85 -5.15 -2.34 -3.43
CA LEU A 85 -4.06 -3.21 -3.02
C LEU A 85 -4.64 -4.58 -2.69
N ILE A 86 -3.98 -5.62 -3.19
CA ILE A 86 -4.30 -7.00 -2.83
C ILE A 86 -3.34 -7.39 -1.70
N PRO A 87 -3.78 -7.41 -0.43
CA PRO A 87 -2.89 -7.66 0.69
C PRO A 87 -2.47 -9.13 0.76
N PRO A 88 -1.42 -9.47 1.53
CA PRO A 88 -1.13 -10.86 1.87
C PRO A 88 -2.26 -11.48 2.70
N MET A 89 -2.42 -12.80 2.63
CA MET A 89 -3.45 -13.51 3.39
C MET A 89 -3.11 -13.59 4.89
N GLY A 90 -4.11 -13.37 5.73
CA GLY A 90 -4.04 -13.55 7.19
C GLY A 90 -4.05 -12.23 7.97
N ALA A 91 -4.54 -12.27 9.21
CA ALA A 91 -4.75 -11.07 10.02
C ALA A 91 -3.43 -10.34 10.35
N SER A 92 -2.39 -11.07 10.77
CA SER A 92 -1.10 -10.45 11.12
C SER A 92 -0.37 -9.86 9.91
N PRO A 93 -0.30 -10.54 8.75
CA PRO A 93 0.24 -9.93 7.52
C PRO A 93 -0.55 -8.71 7.06
N ILE A 94 -1.89 -8.72 7.16
CA ILE A 94 -2.73 -7.56 6.82
C ILE A 94 -2.46 -6.40 7.79
N ALA A 95 -2.35 -6.67 9.10
CA ALA A 95 -2.06 -5.64 10.09
C ALA A 95 -0.70 -4.99 9.84
N ALA A 96 0.35 -5.80 9.62
CA ALA A 96 1.66 -5.32 9.24
C ALA A 96 1.60 -4.51 7.94
N PHE A 97 0.92 -5.02 6.90
CA PHE A 97 0.74 -4.32 5.64
C PHE A 97 0.13 -2.92 5.82
N CYS A 98 -0.94 -2.81 6.63
CA CYS A 98 -1.60 -1.54 6.90
C CYS A 98 -0.71 -0.57 7.69
N GLU A 99 0.13 -1.05 8.60
CA GLU A 99 1.08 -0.22 9.35
C GLU A 99 2.20 0.34 8.45
N GLU A 100 2.46 -0.32 7.32
CA GLU A 100 3.50 0.03 6.36
C GLU A 100 3.02 0.94 5.21
N LEU A 101 1.71 1.19 5.10
CA LEU A 101 1.18 2.12 4.10
C LEU A 101 1.53 3.57 4.49
N ILE A 102 2.14 4.29 3.54
CA ILE A 102 2.56 5.70 3.66
C ILE A 102 1.68 6.57 2.77
#